data_AF-X1NPY0-F1
#
_entry.id   AF-X1NPY0-F1
#
_cell.length_a   1.000
_cell.length_b   1.000
_cell.length_c   1.000
_cell.angle_alpha   90.00
_cell.angle_beta   90.00
_cell.angle_gamma   90.00
#
_symmetry.space_group_name_H-M   'P 1'
#
loop_
_entity.id
_entity.type
_entity.pdbx_description
1 polymer ?
#
loop_
_entity_poly.entity_id
_entity_poly.type
_entity_poly.pdbx_seq_one_letter_code
_entity_poly.pdbx_strand_id
1 'polypeptide(L)'
;MPIIRNGEKAREIIDKVKKTGNSLPCFCTENIMTTEAIFMGAKKFKEAQNIKGQLPLIIAFTASYEQRQQLKNYSGLSDFKEGLLAVRDDIERIARDEGKFNDIDVIVHLDHAQPGDDDWIFKENKDFISSIMYDCSSYSLNDNIKMEKDFVKKYKKDFVIEGCVDEIYNYVVSNEKLEVKDIITEAGDAESYFKETGVDLVVANLGTEHRRTESALKRYRRDAAQKIRDKIGRQIV
;
A
#
# COMPACT_ATOMS: atom_id res chain seq x y z
N MET A 1 18.30 -12.78 2.59
CA MET A 1 17.10 -12.58 1.76
C MET A 1 16.60 -11.15 1.92
N PRO A 2 16.55 -10.37 0.84
CA PRO A 2 16.10 -8.97 0.84
C PRO A 2 14.56 -8.87 0.89
N ILE A 3 13.84 -9.93 0.48
CA ILE A 3 12.37 -9.97 0.58
C ILE A 3 11.96 -10.22 2.03
N ILE A 4 11.14 -9.32 2.56
CA ILE A 4 10.56 -9.39 3.90
C ILE A 4 9.30 -10.24 3.82
N ARG A 5 9.35 -11.45 4.39
CA ARG A 5 8.30 -12.48 4.24
C ARG A 5 7.32 -12.59 5.41
N ASN A 6 7.36 -11.68 6.37
CA ASN A 6 6.42 -11.67 7.49
C ASN A 6 6.13 -10.26 7.99
N GLY A 7 4.93 -10.09 8.52
CA GLY A 7 4.40 -8.82 9.00
C GLY A 7 5.17 -8.27 10.20
N GLU A 8 5.65 -9.11 11.12
CA GLU A 8 6.44 -8.63 12.27
C GLU A 8 7.70 -7.89 11.82
N LYS A 9 8.45 -8.48 10.88
CA LYS A 9 9.67 -7.86 10.35
C LYS A 9 9.39 -6.62 9.51
N ALA A 10 8.34 -6.65 8.69
CA ALA A 10 7.91 -5.48 7.92
C ALA A 10 7.54 -4.32 8.86
N ARG A 11 6.82 -4.62 9.95
CA ARG A 11 6.42 -3.66 10.98
C ARG A 11 7.63 -3.06 11.71
N GLU A 12 8.64 -3.87 12.07
CA GLU A 12 9.92 -3.37 12.63
C GLU A 12 10.62 -2.37 11.70
N ILE A 13 10.65 -2.67 10.41
CA ILE A 13 11.30 -1.82 9.39
C ILE A 13 10.54 -0.51 9.26
N ILE A 14 9.22 -0.58 9.11
CA ILE A 14 8.35 0.59 9.00
C ILE A 14 8.46 1.46 10.26
N ASP A 15 8.46 0.88 11.46
CA ASP A 15 8.59 1.62 12.72
C ASP A 15 9.94 2.31 12.86
N LYS A 16 11.02 1.70 12.35
CA LYS A 16 12.33 2.36 12.27
C LYS A 16 12.26 3.58 11.36
N VAL A 17 11.66 3.47 10.17
CA VAL A 17 11.50 4.60 9.24
C VAL A 17 10.66 5.70 9.89
N LYS A 18 9.51 5.37 10.50
CA LYS A 18 8.64 6.32 11.21
C LYS A 18 9.41 7.13 12.27
N LYS A 19 10.30 6.49 13.05
CA LYS A 19 11.12 7.15 14.07
C LYS A 19 12.13 8.16 13.50
N THR A 20 12.58 7.97 12.26
CA THR A 20 13.57 8.89 11.63
C THR A 20 12.97 10.21 11.16
N GLY A 21 11.65 10.30 11.03
CA GLY A 21 11.04 11.47 10.41
C GLY A 21 10.61 11.27 8.97
N ASN A 22 11.14 10.24 8.30
CA ASN A 22 10.99 9.99 6.86
C ASN A 22 9.76 9.13 6.54
N SER A 23 9.40 9.10 5.26
CA SER A 23 8.38 8.23 4.68
C SER A 23 9.03 7.08 3.91
N LEU A 24 8.32 5.96 3.81
CA LEU A 24 8.71 4.81 2.99
C LEU A 24 7.86 4.86 1.70
N PRO A 25 8.47 4.91 0.50
CA PRO A 25 7.68 4.94 -0.71
C PRO A 25 7.07 3.56 -1.01
N CYS A 26 5.82 3.58 -1.46
CA CYS A 26 5.10 2.44 -2.01
C CYS A 26 4.95 2.65 -3.52
N PHE A 27 5.59 1.78 -4.31
CA PHE A 27 5.52 1.85 -5.76
C PHE A 27 4.76 0.65 -6.31
N CYS A 28 3.68 0.95 -7.02
CA CYS A 28 2.85 -0.03 -7.67
C CYS A 28 3.50 -0.49 -9.00
N THR A 29 3.50 -1.80 -9.28
CA THR A 29 4.11 -2.39 -10.47
C THR A 29 3.09 -3.16 -11.32
N GLU A 30 3.30 -3.21 -12.64
CA GLU A 30 2.37 -3.82 -13.59
C GLU A 30 3.07 -4.58 -14.74
N ASN A 31 4.38 -4.75 -14.69
CA ASN A 31 5.13 -5.64 -15.58
C ASN A 31 6.59 -5.70 -15.11
N ILE A 32 7.40 -6.50 -15.81
CA ILE A 32 8.84 -6.59 -15.57
C ILE A 32 9.53 -5.23 -15.68
N MET A 33 9.18 -4.40 -16.67
CA MET A 33 9.87 -3.11 -16.89
C MET A 33 9.63 -2.15 -15.73
N THR A 34 8.40 -2.05 -15.22
CA THR A 34 8.10 -1.22 -14.04
C THR A 34 8.75 -1.80 -12.79
N THR A 35 8.81 -3.12 -12.65
CA THR A 35 9.46 -3.77 -11.51
C THR A 35 10.96 -3.46 -11.50
N GLU A 36 11.66 -3.66 -12.62
CA GLU A 36 13.08 -3.31 -12.75
C GLU A 36 13.32 -1.82 -12.52
N ALA A 37 12.45 -0.94 -13.05
CA ALA A 37 12.56 0.49 -12.85
C ALA A 37 12.48 0.89 -11.37
N ILE A 38 11.60 0.26 -10.58
CA ILE A 38 11.49 0.51 -9.13
C ILE A 38 12.79 0.11 -8.42
N PHE A 39 13.33 -1.09 -8.68
CA PHE A 39 14.59 -1.55 -8.09
C PHE A 39 15.78 -0.65 -8.48
N MET A 40 15.88 -0.31 -9.76
CA MET A 40 16.92 0.57 -10.28
C MET A 40 16.82 1.98 -9.67
N GLY A 41 15.61 2.51 -9.51
CA GLY A 41 15.34 3.79 -8.87
C GLY A 41 15.78 3.79 -7.41
N ALA A 42 15.39 2.77 -6.64
CA ALA A 42 15.78 2.61 -5.25
C ALA A 42 17.30 2.50 -5.08
N LYS A 43 17.97 1.70 -5.92
CA LYS A 43 19.43 1.56 -5.90
C LYS A 43 20.15 2.88 -6.20
N LYS A 44 19.74 3.58 -7.27
CA LYS A 44 20.30 4.89 -7.62
C LYS A 44 20.09 5.91 -6.51
N PHE A 45 18.90 5.94 -5.88
CA PHE A 45 18.61 6.82 -4.74
C PHE A 45 19.55 6.50 -3.57
N LYS A 46 19.68 5.22 -3.21
CA LYS A 46 20.58 4.77 -2.14
C LYS A 46 22.02 5.24 -2.35
N GLU A 47 22.55 5.05 -3.55
CA GLU A 47 23.90 5.44 -3.94
C GLU A 47 24.08 6.96 -3.90
N ALA A 48 23.13 7.71 -4.48
CA ALA A 48 23.17 9.17 -4.50
C ALA A 48 23.09 9.79 -3.10
N GLN A 49 22.34 9.18 -2.18
CA GLN A 49 22.23 9.61 -0.78
C GLN A 49 23.28 8.98 0.14
N ASN A 50 24.20 8.15 -0.40
CA ASN A 50 25.23 7.44 0.34
C ASN A 50 24.68 6.64 1.56
N ILE A 51 23.48 6.07 1.42
CA ILE A 51 22.82 5.30 2.48
C ILE A 51 23.57 3.98 2.67
N LYS A 52 24.06 3.75 3.90
CA LYS A 52 24.77 2.52 4.28
C LYS A 52 23.78 1.45 4.77
N GLY A 53 24.14 0.18 4.61
CA GLY A 53 23.32 -0.95 5.07
C GLY A 53 22.17 -1.26 4.11
N GLN A 54 21.01 -1.65 4.65
CA GLN A 54 19.80 -1.96 3.86
C GLN A 54 18.95 -0.72 3.61
N LEU A 55 18.32 -0.61 2.43
CA LEU A 55 17.33 0.42 2.12
C LEU A 55 15.95 -0.23 1.99
N PRO A 56 14.98 0.07 2.87
CA PRO A 56 13.64 -0.47 2.73
C PRO A 56 12.90 0.15 1.52
N LEU A 57 12.05 -0.66 0.90
CA LEU A 57 11.25 -0.34 -0.28
C LEU A 57 9.94 -1.13 -0.20
N ILE A 58 8.80 -0.49 -0.47
CA ILE A 58 7.53 -1.21 -0.69
C ILE A 58 7.28 -1.32 -2.19
N ILE A 59 7.08 -2.54 -2.68
CA ILE A 59 6.58 -2.82 -4.03
C ILE A 59 5.17 -3.36 -3.88
N ALA A 60 4.24 -2.75 -4.60
CA ALA A 60 2.83 -3.04 -4.51
C ALA A 60 2.22 -3.48 -5.85
N PHE A 61 1.08 -4.14 -5.76
CA PHE A 61 0.21 -4.42 -6.90
C PHE A 61 -1.23 -4.52 -6.44
N THR A 62 -2.15 -4.09 -7.30
CA THR A 62 -3.59 -4.28 -7.13
C THR A 62 -4.09 -5.54 -7.84
N ALA A 63 -5.11 -6.16 -7.26
CA ALA A 63 -5.79 -7.32 -7.81
C ALA A 63 -7.15 -6.92 -8.40
N SER A 64 -8.26 -7.28 -7.75
CA SER A 64 -9.61 -7.05 -8.28
C SER A 64 -10.06 -5.58 -8.32
N TYR A 65 -9.33 -4.66 -7.67
CA TYR A 65 -9.59 -3.22 -7.64
C TYR A 65 -9.96 -2.65 -9.02
N GLU A 66 -11.22 -2.21 -9.17
CA GLU A 66 -11.81 -1.90 -10.48
C GLU A 66 -11.06 -0.80 -11.22
N GLN A 67 -10.52 0.16 -10.48
CA GLN A 67 -9.85 1.32 -11.06
C GLN A 67 -8.47 0.96 -11.63
N ARG A 68 -7.87 -0.17 -11.21
CA ARG A 68 -6.73 -0.80 -11.88
C ARG A 68 -6.54 -2.22 -11.41
N GLN A 69 -6.43 -3.10 -12.38
CA GLN A 69 -6.19 -4.51 -12.14
C GLN A 69 -4.75 -4.85 -12.54
N GLN A 70 -3.76 -4.46 -11.72
CA GLN A 70 -2.35 -4.55 -12.12
C GLN A 70 -1.89 -5.98 -12.31
N LEU A 71 -2.31 -6.90 -11.43
CA LEU A 71 -2.01 -8.32 -11.62
C LEU A 71 -2.54 -8.82 -12.97
N LYS A 72 -3.77 -8.48 -13.31
CA LYS A 72 -4.35 -8.84 -14.62
C LYS A 72 -3.51 -8.31 -15.78
N ASN A 73 -3.00 -7.09 -15.66
CA ASN A 73 -2.20 -6.44 -16.70
C ASN A 73 -0.72 -6.89 -16.73
N TYR A 74 -0.24 -7.59 -15.70
CA TYR A 74 1.16 -7.97 -15.55
C TYR A 74 1.62 -8.98 -16.59
N SER A 75 0.70 -9.85 -17.02
CA SER A 75 0.92 -10.87 -18.04
C SER A 75 -0.03 -10.67 -19.21
N GLY A 76 0.43 -10.99 -20.42
CA GLY A 76 -0.41 -10.96 -21.63
C GLY A 76 -1.60 -11.93 -21.56
N LEU A 77 -1.62 -12.84 -20.59
CA LEU A 77 -2.73 -13.76 -20.32
C LEU A 77 -3.96 -13.08 -19.70
N SER A 78 -3.82 -11.85 -19.20
CA SER A 78 -4.96 -11.08 -18.64
C SER A 78 -5.69 -11.81 -17.50
N ASP A 79 -4.94 -12.50 -16.65
CA ASP A 79 -5.45 -13.31 -15.54
C ASP A 79 -4.73 -12.94 -14.22
N PHE A 80 -5.48 -12.90 -13.12
CA PHE A 80 -4.94 -12.47 -11.82
C PHE A 80 -3.90 -13.44 -11.26
N LYS A 81 -4.09 -14.74 -11.45
CA LYS A 81 -3.20 -15.77 -10.93
C LYS A 81 -1.91 -15.81 -11.75
N GLU A 82 -2.02 -15.76 -13.07
CA GLU A 82 -0.86 -15.66 -13.96
C GLU A 82 -0.05 -14.38 -13.69
N GLY A 83 -0.76 -13.26 -13.44
CA GLY A 83 -0.14 -12.01 -13.02
C GLY A 83 0.62 -12.12 -11.70
N LEU A 84 0.00 -12.76 -10.70
CA LEU A 84 0.60 -12.97 -9.38
C LEU A 84 1.87 -13.83 -9.46
N LEU A 85 1.83 -14.90 -10.25
CA LEU A 85 2.99 -15.76 -10.49
C LEU A 85 4.11 -14.96 -11.16
N ALA A 86 3.79 -14.19 -12.20
CA ALA A 86 4.78 -13.39 -12.92
C ALA A 86 5.44 -12.32 -12.03
N VAL A 87 4.66 -11.53 -11.27
CA VAL A 87 5.23 -10.50 -10.38
C VAL A 87 6.06 -11.11 -9.25
N ARG A 88 5.64 -12.27 -8.73
CA ARG A 88 6.39 -13.02 -7.72
C ARG A 88 7.74 -13.47 -8.27
N ASP A 89 7.73 -14.15 -9.41
CA ASP A 89 8.95 -14.67 -10.05
C ASP A 89 9.93 -13.54 -10.36
N ASP A 90 9.43 -12.40 -10.85
CA ASP A 90 10.28 -11.25 -11.16
C ASP A 90 10.87 -10.60 -9.90
N ILE A 91 10.08 -10.36 -8.86
CA ILE A 91 10.58 -9.80 -7.60
C ILE A 91 11.59 -10.76 -6.95
N GLU A 92 11.28 -12.06 -6.87
CA GLU A 92 12.17 -13.08 -6.29
C GLU A 92 13.48 -13.22 -7.06
N ARG A 93 13.41 -13.20 -8.40
CA ARG A 93 14.60 -13.21 -9.25
C ARG A 93 15.43 -11.95 -9.07
N ILE A 94 14.84 -10.76 -9.09
CA ILE A 94 15.58 -9.48 -9.03
C ILE A 94 16.18 -9.27 -7.63
N ALA A 95 15.42 -9.55 -6.57
CA ALA A 95 15.82 -9.39 -5.18
C ALA A 95 16.52 -10.63 -4.59
N ARG A 96 17.06 -11.56 -5.39
CA ARG A 96 17.84 -12.68 -4.86
C ARG A 96 19.11 -12.21 -4.13
N ASP A 97 19.60 -13.00 -3.17
CA ASP A 97 20.73 -12.63 -2.30
C ASP A 97 22.04 -12.34 -3.05
N GLU A 98 22.29 -13.04 -4.15
CA GLU A 98 23.45 -12.81 -5.04
C GLU A 98 23.16 -11.78 -6.15
N GLY A 99 22.02 -11.11 -6.09
CA GLY A 99 21.57 -10.11 -7.07
C GLY A 99 22.19 -8.73 -6.85
N LYS A 100 21.98 -7.83 -7.83
CA LYS A 100 22.45 -6.43 -7.77
C LYS A 100 21.74 -5.57 -6.72
N PHE A 101 20.63 -6.07 -6.18
CA PHE A 101 19.72 -5.36 -5.28
C PHE A 101 19.62 -6.04 -3.90
N ASN A 102 20.66 -6.78 -3.50
CA ASN A 102 20.69 -7.48 -2.21
C ASN A 102 20.80 -6.56 -0.98
N ASP A 103 20.96 -5.26 -1.21
CA ASP A 103 20.98 -4.19 -0.22
C ASP A 103 19.68 -3.35 -0.23
N ILE A 104 18.61 -3.88 -0.82
CA ILE A 104 17.26 -3.32 -0.83
C ILE A 104 16.30 -4.28 -0.11
N ASP A 105 15.80 -3.89 1.07
CA ASP A 105 14.81 -4.67 1.81
C ASP A 105 13.41 -4.44 1.18
N VAL A 106 12.84 -5.47 0.57
CA VAL A 106 11.57 -5.40 -0.18
C VAL A 106 10.42 -5.89 0.70
N ILE A 107 9.49 -4.99 1.00
CA ILE A 107 8.17 -5.32 1.54
C ILE A 107 7.21 -5.43 0.34
N VAL A 108 6.58 -6.59 0.17
CA VAL A 108 5.58 -6.80 -0.87
C VAL A 108 4.21 -6.49 -0.30
N HIS A 109 3.50 -5.57 -0.96
CA HIS A 109 2.22 -5.05 -0.52
C HIS A 109 1.10 -5.41 -1.49
N LEU A 110 0.02 -6.03 -1.00
CA LEU A 110 -1.22 -6.17 -1.75
C LEU A 110 -2.06 -4.91 -1.55
N ASP A 111 -2.17 -4.11 -2.60
CA ASP A 111 -2.83 -2.81 -2.59
C ASP A 111 -4.32 -2.95 -2.93
N HIS A 112 -5.18 -2.21 -2.24
CA HIS A 112 -6.63 -2.24 -2.41
C HIS A 112 -7.27 -3.65 -2.48
N ALA A 113 -6.86 -4.58 -1.60
CA ALA A 113 -7.42 -5.93 -1.59
C ALA A 113 -8.92 -5.89 -1.27
N GLN A 114 -9.76 -6.37 -2.20
CA GLN A 114 -11.22 -6.32 -2.01
C GLN A 114 -11.69 -7.49 -1.13
N PRO A 115 -12.47 -7.22 -0.06
CA PRO A 115 -13.06 -8.24 0.80
C PRO A 115 -13.78 -9.35 0.03
N GLY A 116 -13.34 -10.59 0.19
CA GLY A 116 -13.94 -11.77 -0.45
C GLY A 116 -13.34 -12.11 -1.82
N ASP A 117 -13.15 -11.13 -2.70
CA ASP A 117 -12.64 -11.37 -4.07
C ASP A 117 -11.14 -11.68 -4.09
N ASP A 118 -10.35 -10.94 -3.31
CA ASP A 118 -8.88 -11.07 -3.28
C ASP A 118 -8.36 -11.97 -2.16
N ASP A 119 -9.29 -12.59 -1.41
CA ASP A 119 -9.02 -13.40 -0.23
C ASP A 119 -8.01 -14.54 -0.48
N TRP A 120 -8.08 -15.14 -1.67
CA TRP A 120 -7.21 -16.25 -2.06
C TRP A 120 -5.74 -15.82 -2.16
N ILE A 121 -5.46 -14.57 -2.56
CA ILE A 121 -4.11 -14.07 -2.78
C ILE A 121 -3.32 -14.13 -1.49
N PHE A 122 -3.81 -13.49 -0.43
CA PHE A 122 -3.09 -13.44 0.83
C PHE A 122 -3.22 -14.73 1.65
N LYS A 123 -4.27 -15.54 1.45
CA LYS A 123 -4.36 -16.85 2.11
C LYS A 123 -3.30 -17.82 1.57
N GLU A 124 -3.02 -17.77 0.27
CA GLU A 124 -2.11 -18.71 -0.41
C GLU A 124 -0.66 -18.21 -0.51
N ASN A 125 -0.39 -16.90 -0.34
CA ASN A 125 0.92 -16.29 -0.59
C ASN A 125 1.52 -15.56 0.62
N LYS A 126 1.28 -16.07 1.84
CA LYS A 126 1.83 -15.53 3.09
C LYS A 126 3.35 -15.53 3.15
N ASP A 127 3.99 -16.40 2.37
CA ASP A 127 5.43 -16.50 2.27
C ASP A 127 6.04 -15.42 1.37
N PHE A 128 5.24 -14.70 0.59
CA PHE A 128 5.68 -13.69 -0.36
C PHE A 128 5.20 -12.28 0.02
N ILE A 129 3.94 -12.15 0.45
CA ILE A 129 3.32 -10.88 0.84
C ILE A 129 3.53 -10.64 2.34
N SER A 130 3.94 -9.44 2.73
CA SER A 130 4.12 -9.07 4.14
C SER A 130 3.39 -7.80 4.56
N SER A 131 2.71 -7.13 3.63
CA SER A 131 1.87 -5.96 3.87
C SER A 131 0.60 -6.04 3.03
N ILE A 132 -0.54 -5.62 3.56
CA ILE A 132 -1.83 -5.65 2.86
C ILE A 132 -2.64 -4.42 3.23
N MET A 133 -3.24 -3.78 2.23
CA MET A 133 -4.38 -2.91 2.40
C MET A 133 -5.67 -3.71 2.21
N TYR A 134 -6.44 -3.95 3.28
CA TYR A 134 -7.71 -4.69 3.19
C TYR A 134 -8.87 -3.71 3.02
N ASP A 135 -9.10 -3.29 1.79
CA ASP A 135 -9.87 -2.09 1.50
C ASP A 135 -11.39 -2.29 1.70
N CYS A 136 -11.85 -1.92 2.88
CA CYS A 136 -13.27 -1.89 3.24
C CYS A 136 -13.89 -0.49 3.07
N SER A 137 -13.24 0.44 2.37
CA SER A 137 -13.66 1.85 2.30
C SER A 137 -14.96 2.10 1.54
N SER A 138 -15.42 1.15 0.72
CA SER A 138 -16.73 1.20 0.04
C SER A 138 -17.91 0.87 0.97
N TYR A 139 -17.64 0.36 2.18
CA TYR A 139 -18.65 0.04 3.19
C TYR A 139 -18.91 1.24 4.11
N SER A 140 -20.00 1.18 4.90
CA SER A 140 -20.23 2.19 5.94
C SER A 140 -19.06 2.21 6.93
N LEU A 141 -18.72 3.37 7.52
CA LEU A 141 -17.60 3.47 8.48
C LEU A 141 -17.68 2.41 9.60
N ASN A 142 -18.89 2.13 10.11
CA ASN A 142 -19.10 1.11 11.13
C ASN A 142 -18.81 -0.32 10.63
N ASP A 143 -19.25 -0.64 9.41
CA ASP A 143 -18.99 -1.95 8.80
C ASP A 143 -17.51 -2.09 8.43
N ASN A 144 -16.89 -1.04 7.90
CA ASN A 144 -15.46 -0.95 7.62
C ASN A 144 -14.65 -1.25 8.89
N ILE A 145 -14.91 -0.52 9.99
CA ILE A 145 -14.24 -0.75 11.27
C ILE A 145 -14.40 -2.21 11.73
N LYS A 146 -15.60 -2.77 11.62
CA LYS A 146 -15.88 -4.15 12.04
C LYS A 146 -15.10 -5.17 11.19
N MET A 147 -15.13 -5.03 9.87
CA MET A 147 -14.46 -5.92 8.93
C MET A 147 -12.94 -5.87 9.11
N GLU A 148 -12.38 -4.67 9.23
CA GLU A 148 -10.95 -4.45 9.46
C GLU A 148 -10.51 -5.00 10.81
N LYS A 149 -11.28 -4.79 11.87
CA LYS A 149 -10.98 -5.38 13.18
C LYS A 149 -10.93 -6.90 13.14
N ASP A 150 -11.86 -7.54 12.43
CA ASP A 150 -11.88 -8.99 12.26
C ASP A 150 -10.68 -9.46 11.41
N PHE A 151 -10.32 -8.72 10.37
CA PHE A 151 -9.14 -8.97 9.54
C PHE A 151 -7.84 -8.86 10.35
N VAL A 152 -7.66 -7.76 11.10
CA VAL A 152 -6.54 -7.51 12.01
C VAL A 152 -6.41 -8.63 13.03
N LYS A 153 -7.51 -9.01 13.70
CA LYS A 153 -7.49 -10.10 14.69
C LYS A 153 -6.95 -11.40 14.10
N LYS A 154 -7.23 -11.67 12.82
CA LYS A 154 -6.84 -12.91 12.15
C LYS A 154 -5.42 -12.87 11.59
N TYR A 155 -4.99 -11.74 11.02
CA TYR A 155 -3.79 -11.70 10.18
C TYR A 155 -2.68 -10.75 10.65
N LYS A 156 -2.83 -10.02 11.77
CA LYS A 156 -1.81 -9.05 12.24
C LYS A 156 -0.40 -9.66 12.42
N LYS A 157 -0.30 -10.95 12.73
CA LYS A 157 1.00 -11.66 12.83
C LYS A 157 1.63 -11.90 11.46
N ASP A 158 0.80 -12.16 10.45
CA ASP A 158 1.25 -12.52 9.10
C ASP A 158 1.62 -11.27 8.29
N PHE A 159 0.87 -10.17 8.45
CA PHE A 159 1.02 -8.96 7.62
C PHE A 159 1.05 -7.70 8.46
N VAL A 160 1.70 -6.66 7.93
CA VAL A 160 1.35 -5.26 8.22
C VAL A 160 0.00 -4.98 7.56
N ILE A 161 -0.92 -4.38 8.32
CA ILE A 161 -2.28 -4.13 7.86
C ILE A 161 -2.48 -2.63 7.74
N GLU A 162 -2.81 -2.21 6.54
CA GLU A 162 -3.20 -0.86 6.17
C GLU A 162 -4.72 -0.83 6.00
N GLY A 163 -5.37 0.14 6.64
CA GLY A 163 -6.81 0.32 6.52
C GLY A 163 -7.17 1.71 6.03
N CYS A 164 -8.24 1.78 5.24
CA CYS A 164 -8.71 3.01 4.62
C CYS A 164 -9.97 3.50 5.30
N VAL A 165 -9.90 4.70 5.90
CA VAL A 165 -11.02 5.25 6.69
C VAL A 165 -12.23 5.51 5.81
N ASP A 166 -12.00 6.13 4.67
CA ASP A 166 -13.02 6.59 3.72
C ASP A 166 -12.55 6.32 2.29
N GLU A 167 -13.49 6.16 1.35
CA GLU A 167 -13.15 5.93 -0.06
C GLU A 167 -12.31 7.08 -0.63
N ILE A 168 -11.11 6.76 -1.13
CA ILE A 168 -10.29 7.70 -1.91
C ILE A 168 -10.69 7.57 -3.38
N TYR A 169 -11.27 8.63 -3.92
CA TYR A 169 -11.81 8.63 -5.28
C TYR A 169 -10.72 8.84 -6.35
N ASN A 170 -10.83 8.13 -7.48
CA ASN A 170 -9.96 8.33 -8.64
C ASN A 170 -10.58 9.27 -9.66
N TYR A 171 -9.74 10.09 -10.28
CA TYR A 171 -10.18 10.88 -11.43
C TYR A 171 -10.55 9.95 -12.59
N VAL A 172 -11.83 9.96 -12.99
CA VAL A 172 -12.30 9.30 -14.20
C VAL A 172 -12.42 10.36 -15.29
N VAL A 173 -11.82 10.11 -16.47
CA VAL A 173 -11.80 11.02 -17.62
C VAL A 173 -13.20 11.24 -18.24
N SER A 174 -14.20 10.47 -17.84
CA SER A 174 -15.59 10.73 -18.21
C SER A 174 -16.08 11.99 -17.50
N ASN A 175 -16.37 13.03 -18.27
CA ASN A 175 -16.88 14.35 -17.85
C ASN A 175 -18.23 14.35 -17.08
N GLU A 176 -18.62 13.26 -16.44
CA GLU A 176 -19.80 13.21 -15.57
C GLU A 176 -19.41 13.68 -14.15
N LYS A 177 -19.93 14.85 -13.77
CA LYS A 177 -19.91 15.31 -12.38
C LYS A 177 -20.84 14.41 -11.57
N LEU A 178 -20.33 13.30 -11.06
CA LEU A 178 -20.94 12.61 -9.93
C LEU A 178 -20.91 13.56 -8.72
N GLU A 179 -21.99 13.60 -7.94
CA GLU A 179 -22.13 14.49 -6.79
C GLU A 179 -20.98 14.26 -5.80
N VAL A 180 -20.05 15.22 -5.78
CA VAL A 180 -18.76 15.11 -5.12
C VAL A 180 -18.96 15.18 -3.60
N LYS A 181 -18.87 14.06 -2.89
CA LYS A 181 -18.55 14.09 -1.45
C LYS A 181 -17.04 14.25 -1.30
N ASP A 182 -16.57 15.50 -1.45
CA ASP A 182 -15.19 15.93 -1.22
C ASP A 182 -14.88 15.99 0.28
N ILE A 183 -15.07 14.87 0.99
CA ILE A 183 -15.02 14.83 2.44
C ILE A 183 -13.61 14.44 2.85
N ILE A 184 -12.87 15.44 3.32
CA ILE A 184 -11.58 15.24 3.99
C ILE A 184 -11.84 14.43 5.25
N THR A 185 -11.07 13.35 5.45
CA THR A 185 -11.19 12.52 6.65
C THR A 185 -10.99 13.37 7.90
N GLU A 186 -11.95 13.29 8.82
CA GLU A 186 -11.85 14.02 10.08
C GLU A 186 -10.85 13.36 11.02
N ALA A 187 -10.14 14.17 11.81
CA ALA A 187 -9.15 13.63 12.76
C ALA A 187 -9.77 12.76 13.85
N GLY A 188 -11.03 13.00 14.22
CA GLY A 188 -11.78 12.17 15.16
C GLY A 188 -12.12 10.80 14.60
N ASP A 189 -12.51 10.74 13.32
CA ASP A 189 -12.81 9.49 12.62
C ASP A 189 -11.55 8.66 12.45
N ALA A 190 -10.45 9.26 11.99
CA ALA A 190 -9.15 8.57 11.89
C ALA A 190 -8.64 8.06 13.26
N GLU A 191 -8.84 8.83 14.33
CA GLU A 191 -8.49 8.40 15.70
C GLU A 191 -9.31 7.19 16.16
N SER A 192 -10.63 7.25 15.94
CA SER A 192 -11.56 6.18 16.35
C SER A 192 -11.31 4.92 15.52
N TYR A 193 -11.22 5.07 14.20
CA TYR A 193 -10.87 4.01 13.27
C TYR A 193 -9.58 3.30 13.66
N PHE A 194 -8.49 4.04 13.88
CA PHE A 194 -7.20 3.47 14.26
C PHE A 194 -7.28 2.67 15.58
N LYS A 195 -7.95 3.23 16.59
CA LYS A 195 -8.08 2.57 17.91
C LYS A 195 -8.96 1.33 17.86
N GLU A 196 -10.05 1.37 17.09
CA GLU A 196 -11.05 0.31 17.08
C GLU A 196 -10.66 -0.87 16.19
N THR A 197 -10.03 -0.60 15.05
CA THR A 197 -9.55 -1.62 14.11
C THR A 197 -8.25 -2.25 14.58
N GLY A 198 -7.32 -1.44 15.11
CA GLY A 198 -5.97 -1.88 15.45
C GLY A 198 -5.07 -2.11 14.24
N VAL A 199 -5.36 -1.48 13.09
CA VAL A 199 -4.48 -1.46 11.91
C VAL A 199 -3.12 -0.85 12.24
N ASP A 200 -2.12 -1.06 11.39
CA ASP A 200 -0.77 -0.54 11.57
C ASP A 200 -0.52 0.77 10.81
N LEU A 201 -1.28 0.98 9.74
CA LEU A 201 -1.25 2.14 8.86
C LEU A 201 -2.67 2.57 8.54
N VAL A 202 -2.88 3.87 8.38
CA VAL A 202 -4.20 4.47 8.14
C VAL A 202 -4.12 5.35 6.89
N VAL A 203 -4.90 4.97 5.89
CA VAL A 203 -5.13 5.78 4.70
C VAL A 203 -6.26 6.75 5.00
N ALA A 204 -6.00 8.04 4.80
CA ALA A 204 -6.95 9.13 5.05
C ALA A 204 -7.13 9.97 3.79
N ASN A 205 -8.36 10.39 3.50
CA ASN A 205 -8.61 11.31 2.40
C ASN A 205 -8.14 12.72 2.79
N LEU A 206 -7.04 13.16 2.18
CA LEU A 206 -6.42 14.47 2.41
C LEU A 206 -6.62 15.44 1.23
N GLY A 207 -7.63 15.19 0.41
CA GLY A 207 -7.90 15.95 -0.82
C GLY A 207 -6.98 15.57 -1.98
N THR A 208 -6.31 14.42 -1.86
CA THR A 208 -5.55 13.76 -2.92
C THR A 208 -6.48 12.83 -3.69
N GLU A 209 -6.40 12.86 -5.02
CA GLU A 209 -7.15 11.96 -5.90
C GLU A 209 -6.13 11.00 -6.55
N HIS A 210 -6.43 9.71 -6.76
CA HIS A 210 -5.48 8.92 -7.55
C HIS A 210 -5.55 9.31 -9.03
N ARG A 211 -4.38 9.32 -9.67
CA ARG A 211 -4.16 9.33 -11.14
C ARG A 211 -4.62 10.55 -11.92
N ARG A 212 -4.66 11.74 -11.32
CA ARG A 212 -4.98 12.96 -12.07
C ARG A 212 -3.75 13.56 -12.77
N THR A 213 -3.91 13.89 -14.05
CA THR A 213 -2.85 14.47 -14.91
C THR A 213 -2.99 15.98 -15.15
N GLU A 214 -4.00 16.65 -14.58
CA GLU A 214 -4.28 18.08 -14.81
C GLU A 214 -3.90 19.01 -13.64
N SER A 215 -3.55 20.26 -13.99
CA SER A 215 -2.91 21.29 -13.16
C SER A 215 -3.80 21.96 -12.09
N ALA A 216 -5.06 21.58 -11.94
CA ALA A 216 -5.93 22.08 -10.88
C ALA A 216 -5.85 21.14 -9.67
N LEU A 217 -4.75 21.22 -8.92
CA LEU A 217 -4.67 20.61 -7.59
C LEU A 217 -5.90 21.06 -6.78
N LYS A 218 -6.76 20.12 -6.38
CA LYS A 218 -7.36 20.26 -5.06
C LYS A 218 -6.19 20.21 -4.07
N ARG A 219 -6.07 21.25 -3.28
CA ARG A 219 -4.90 21.51 -2.44
C ARG A 219 -4.80 20.40 -1.39
N TYR A 220 -3.72 19.61 -1.41
CA TYR A 220 -3.35 18.71 -0.32
C TYR A 220 -3.56 19.40 1.04
N ARG A 221 -4.41 18.80 1.88
CA ARG A 221 -4.83 19.38 3.16
C ARG A 221 -3.82 19.07 4.25
N ARG A 222 -2.68 19.76 4.18
CA ARG A 222 -1.61 19.69 5.19
C ARG A 222 -2.14 19.88 6.62
N ASP A 223 -3.08 20.80 6.80
CA ASP A 223 -3.71 21.08 8.09
C ASP A 223 -4.49 19.88 8.63
N ALA A 224 -5.23 19.17 7.77
CA ALA A 224 -5.91 17.94 8.14
C ALA A 224 -4.91 16.82 8.46
N ALA A 225 -3.89 16.64 7.62
CA ALA A 225 -2.83 15.65 7.84
C ALA A 225 -2.11 15.85 9.19
N GLN A 226 -1.82 17.11 9.56
CA GLN A 226 -1.23 17.45 10.85
C GLN A 226 -2.16 17.10 12.01
N LYS A 227 -3.46 17.44 11.91
CA LYS A 227 -4.45 17.11 12.94
C LYS A 227 -4.60 15.59 13.13
N ILE A 228 -4.65 14.82 12.05
CA ILE A 228 -4.70 13.35 12.13
C ILE A 228 -3.40 12.82 12.78
N ARG A 229 -2.24 13.32 12.35
CA ARG A 229 -0.94 12.89 12.88
C ARG A 229 -0.82 13.16 14.37
N ASP A 230 -1.36 14.29 14.85
CA ASP A 230 -1.34 14.63 16.27
C ASP A 230 -2.22 13.68 17.11
N LYS A 231 -3.16 12.96 16.48
CA LYS A 231 -4.01 11.94 17.13
C LYS A 231 -3.45 10.53 17.06
N ILE A 232 -3.02 10.08 15.89
CA ILE A 232 -2.62 8.68 15.66
C ILE A 232 -1.11 8.49 15.52
N GLY A 233 -0.33 9.59 15.51
CA GLY A 233 1.10 9.56 15.28
C GLY A 233 1.45 9.47 13.79
N ARG A 234 2.58 8.83 13.47
CA ARG A 234 3.11 8.69 12.10
C ARG A 234 2.58 7.45 11.39
N GLN A 235 1.28 7.21 11.52
CA GLN A 235 0.60 6.03 10.95
C GLN A 235 -0.10 6.33 9.63
N ILE A 236 -0.14 7.60 9.23
CA ILE A 236 -0.80 8.05 8.00
C ILE A 236 -0.01 7.58 6.78
N VAL A 237 -0.74 7.11 5.78
CA VAL A 237 -0.28 6.84 4.41
C VAL A 237 -0.65 8.02 3.52
#